data_AF-A0ABD5V7W3-F1
#
_entry.id   AF-A0ABD5V7W3-F1
#
_cell.length_a   1.000
_cell.length_b   1.000
_cell.length_c   1.000
_cell.angle_alpha   90.00
_cell.angle_beta   90.00
_cell.angle_gamma   90.00
#
_symmetry.space_group_name_H-M   'P 1'
#
loop_
_entity.id
_entity.type
_entity.pdbx_description
1 polymer ?
#
loop_
_entity_poly.entity_id
_entity_poly.type
_entity_poly.pdbx_seq_one_letter_code
_entity_poly.pdbx_strand_id
1 'polypeptide(L)' 'MVEKHTAYIETLAHINCGECEEYWGLSDLSNGIFEERTLYCPHCGHEATVEDVVTGEESDQ' A
#
# COMPACT_ATOMS: atom_id res chain seq x y z
N MET A 1 -8.66 -2.79 39.05
CA MET A 1 -9.05 -3.30 37.71
C MET A 1 -7.81 -3.14 36.83
N VAL A 2 -7.33 -4.22 36.20
CA VAL A 2 -6.18 -4.12 35.29
C VAL A 2 -6.75 -3.74 33.93
N GLU A 3 -6.42 -2.55 33.45
CA GLU A 3 -6.76 -2.13 32.09
C GLU A 3 -6.03 -3.05 31.11
N LYS A 4 -6.78 -3.63 30.17
CA LYS A 4 -6.22 -4.56 29.19
C LYS A 4 -5.63 -3.78 28.02
N HIS A 5 -4.51 -4.25 27.49
CA HIS A 5 -3.99 -3.75 26.22
C HIS A 5 -4.90 -4.13 25.06
N THR A 6 -5.05 -3.22 24.10
CA THR A 6 -5.69 -3.44 22.81
C THR A 6 -4.66 -3.15 21.73
N ALA A 7 -4.58 -3.99 20.71
CA ALA A 7 -3.69 -3.81 19.57
C ALA A 7 -4.49 -3.84 18.26
N TYR A 8 -4.05 -3.03 17.30
CA TYR A 8 -4.52 -3.02 15.92
C TYR A 8 -3.33 -3.30 15.01
N ILE A 9 -3.50 -4.15 14.01
CA ILE A 9 -2.49 -4.44 13.01
C ILE A 9 -3.05 -3.99 11.68
N GLU A 10 -2.34 -3.10 11.03
CA GLU A 10 -2.67 -2.61 9.69
C GLU A 10 -1.56 -2.96 8.71
N THR A 11 -1.95 -3.23 7.47
CA THR A 11 -1.04 -3.39 6.34
C THR A 11 -1.06 -2.10 5.53
N LEU A 12 0.13 -1.55 5.31
CA LEU A 12 0.36 -0.31 4.58
C LEU A 12 1.09 -0.61 3.28
N ALA A 13 0.67 0.03 2.18
CA ALA A 13 1.38 0.01 0.91
C ALA A 13 1.74 1.43 0.49
N HIS A 14 2.98 1.61 0.05
CA HIS A 14 3.44 2.82 -0.61
C HIS A 14 3.46 2.58 -2.11
N ILE A 15 2.72 3.40 -2.85
CA ILE A 15 2.61 3.30 -4.30
C ILE A 15 3.34 4.48 -4.91
N ASN A 16 4.17 4.19 -5.91
CA ASN A 16 4.81 5.19 -6.75
C ASN A 16 3.98 5.42 -8.02
N CYS A 17 3.80 6.68 -8.42
CA CYS A 17 3.17 7.01 -9.70
C CYS A 17 4.18 6.84 -10.84
N GLY A 18 3.88 5.98 -11.81
CA GLY A 18 4.69 5.85 -13.03
C GLY A 18 4.66 7.07 -13.96
N GLU A 19 3.85 8.09 -13.68
CA GLU A 19 3.74 9.32 -14.49
C GLU A 19 4.35 10.55 -13.81
N CYS A 20 3.95 10.86 -12.58
CA CYS A 20 4.38 12.07 -11.87
C CYS A 20 5.47 11.81 -10.81
N GLU A 21 5.90 10.55 -10.64
CA GLU A 21 6.94 10.12 -9.69
C GLU A 21 6.61 10.34 -8.20
N GLU A 22 5.47 10.95 -7.90
CA GLU A 22 4.99 11.14 -6.53
C GLU A 22 4.51 9.83 -5.90
N TYR A 23 4.60 9.77 -4.58
CA TYR A 23 4.17 8.62 -3.78
C TYR A 23 2.86 8.90 -3.05
N TRP A 24 2.07 7.85 -2.83
CA TRP A 24 0.94 7.88 -1.90
C TRP A 24 0.79 6.56 -1.15
N GLY A 25 0.12 6.62 -0.01
CA GLY A 25 -0.12 5.47 0.85
C GLY A 25 -1.55 4.95 0.74
N LEU A 26 -1.70 3.63 0.85
CA LEU A 26 -2.96 2.97 1.18
C LEU A 26 -2.78 2.20 2.49
N SER A 27 -3.75 2.31 3.39
CA SER A 27 -3.80 1.63 4.68
C SER A 27 -4.94 0.61 4.73
N ASP A 28 -4.98 -0.21 5.78
CA ASP A 28 -6.04 -1.20 6.02
C ASP A 28 -6.22 -2.22 4.88
N LEU A 29 -5.09 -2.62 4.31
CA LEU A 29 -5.10 -3.53 3.16
C LEU A 29 -5.21 -5.00 3.59
N SER A 30 -6.14 -5.74 2.98
CA SER A 30 -6.10 -7.21 2.96
C SER A 30 -5.18 -7.72 1.84
N ASN A 31 -4.63 -8.93 2.00
CA ASN A 31 -3.86 -9.58 0.93
C ASN A 31 -4.70 -9.68 -0.37
N GLY A 32 -4.09 -9.35 -1.52
CA GLY A 32 -4.73 -9.42 -2.84
C GLY A 32 -5.36 -8.12 -3.36
N ILE A 33 -5.22 -6.98 -2.67
CA ILE A 33 -5.87 -5.72 -3.10
C ILE A 33 -5.38 -5.19 -4.46
N PHE A 34 -4.16 -5.53 -4.86
CA PHE A 34 -3.57 -5.05 -6.11
C PHE A 34 -3.90 -5.92 -7.32
N GLU A 35 -4.42 -7.13 -7.13
CA GLU A 35 -4.77 -8.02 -8.23
C GLU A 35 -5.92 -7.39 -9.04
N GLU A 36 -5.64 -7.08 -10.31
CA GLU A 36 -6.58 -6.58 -11.32
C GLU A 36 -7.25 -5.22 -10.99
N ARG A 37 -6.74 -4.47 -10.00
CA ARG A 37 -7.26 -3.13 -9.69
C ARG A 37 -6.49 -2.03 -10.42
N THR A 38 -7.22 -1.22 -11.17
CA THR A 38 -6.75 0.09 -11.63
C THR A 38 -6.81 1.08 -10.46
N LEU A 39 -5.68 1.72 -10.18
CA LEU A 39 -5.55 2.75 -9.16
C LEU A 39 -5.46 4.12 -9.80
N TYR A 40 -6.02 5.12 -9.11
CA TYR A 40 -5.96 6.51 -9.49
C TYR A 40 -4.89 7.23 -8.66
N CYS A 41 -3.96 7.91 -9.33
CA CYS A 41 -2.98 8.75 -8.66
C CYS A 41 -3.66 10.03 -8.13
N PRO A 42 -3.62 10.30 -6.81
CA PRO A 42 -4.26 11.48 -6.23
C PRO A 42 -3.61 12.81 -6.63
N HIS A 43 -2.40 12.78 -7.19
CA HIS A 43 -1.61 13.97 -7.52
C HIS A 43 -1.82 14.45 -8.96
N CYS A 44 -1.70 13.56 -9.94
CA CYS A 44 -1.81 13.90 -11.37
C CYS A 44 -3.05 13.33 -12.06
N GLY A 45 -3.73 12.38 -11.42
CA GLY A 45 -4.91 11.70 -11.96
C GLY A 45 -4.64 10.57 -12.95
N HIS A 46 -3.39 10.15 -13.09
CA HIS A 46 -3.02 8.98 -13.89
C HIS A 46 -3.66 7.70 -13.34
N GLU A 47 -4.13 6.84 -14.25
CA GLU A 47 -4.77 5.57 -13.94
C GLU A 47 -3.92 4.40 -14.43
N ALA A 48 -3.48 3.53 -13.51
CA ALA A 48 -2.65 2.37 -13.84
C ALA A 48 -2.90 1.20 -12.88
N THR A 49 -2.61 -0.02 -13.34
CA THR A 49 -2.55 -1.22 -12.49
C THR A 49 -1.19 -1.34 -11.81
N VAL A 50 -1.13 -1.97 -10.65
CA VAL A 50 0.14 -2.31 -9.98
C VAL A 50 0.62 -3.65 -10.49
N GLU A 51 1.74 -3.67 -11.21
CA GLU A 51 2.29 -4.90 -11.82
C GLU A 51 3.28 -5.63 -10.92
N ASP A 52 4.00 -4.90 -10.04
CA ASP A 52 5.02 -5.46 -9.16
C ASP A 52 4.79 -4.97 -7.72
N VAL A 53 4.71 -5.91 -6.78
CA VAL A 53 4.56 -5.62 -5.35
C VAL A 53 5.78 -6.15 -4.63
N VAL A 54 6.65 -5.23 -4.22
CA VAL A 54 7.82 -5.56 -3.39
C VAL A 54 7.38 -5.59 -1.93
N THR A 55 7.51 -6.76 -1.29
CA THR A 55 7.24 -6.90 0.14
C THR A 55 8.53 -6.69 0.94
N GLY A 56 8.45 -6.00 2.07
CA GLY A 56 9.62 -5.64 2.88
C GLY A 56 10.33 -6.81 3.58
N GLU A 57 9.91 -8.05 3.36
CA GLU A 57 10.52 -9.24 3.96
C GLU A 57 11.91 -9.57 3.37
N GLU A 58 12.26 -9.00 2.21
CA GLU A 58 13.51 -9.31 1.50
C GLU A 58 14.66 -8.29 1.73
N SER A 59 14.52 -7.37 2.68
CA SER A 59 15.53 -6.30 2.92
C SER A 59 16.58 -6.62 4.00
N ASP A 60 16.64 -7.84 4.53
CA ASP A 60 17.66 -8.29 5.50
C ASP A 60 18.34 -9.58 5.03
N GLN A 61 19.28 -9.45 4.08
CA GLN A 61 20.36 -10.43 3.83
C GLN A 61 21.64 -9.70 3.42
#